data_AF-A0A444Y804-F1
#
_entry.id   AF-A0A444Y804-F1
#
_cell.length_a   1.000
_cell.length_b   1.000
_cell.length_c   1.000
_cell.angle_alpha   90.00
_cell.angle_beta   90.00
_cell.angle_gamma   90.00
#
_symmetry.space_group_name_H-M   'P 1'
#
loop_
_entity.id
_entity.type
_entity.pdbx_description
1 polymer ?
#
loop_
_entity_poly.entity_id
_entity_poly.type
_entity_poly.pdbx_seq_one_letter_code
_entity_poly.pdbx_strand_id
1 'polypeptide(L)'
;MRIMHRNAVKRSNEGARIIATATMGVAVGFFIGISLSSLHLTKISLLSNVENSFEVGSSGNVNPEALGSVSLFKIYVPSNPRGAELLPPGIIVSESDLYLRRLWGDPSEDLEKKPKYLVTFTVGYDQRHNINAAVNKFSDDFAILLFHYDGRTSEWDQYEWSKNAIHVSVMKQTKWWYAKRFLHPDIVSAFEYIFIWDEDLGVEHFNPDEFINIIKKHGLEISQPGLEPNNGLTWEMTKRRGDSEVHMVTEEKPGWCSDPHLPPCAAFVEIMAPVFSREAWRCVWHMIQNDLVHGWGLDFSLRRCVEPAHEKIGVVDSQWIVHQVIPSLGLQGEADNGQEPWDAVRTRCRNEWAEFQARMNDADKSYIEGLNNYRKG
;
A
#
# COMPACT_ATOMS: atom_id res chain seq x y z
N MET A 1 -2.71 19.18 81.56
CA MET A 1 -1.80 20.13 80.88
C MET A 1 -1.25 19.43 79.64
N ARG A 2 -1.85 19.66 78.47
CA ARG A 2 -1.44 19.08 77.18
C ARG A 2 -1.39 20.21 76.15
N ILE A 3 -0.28 20.21 75.41
CA ILE A 3 0.21 21.23 74.50
C ILE A 3 -0.66 21.26 73.23
N MET A 4 -1.01 22.46 72.74
CA MET A 4 -1.54 22.68 71.39
C MET A 4 -0.59 23.62 70.64
N HIS A 5 0.14 23.09 69.66
CA HIS A 5 0.79 23.91 68.63
C HIS A 5 -0.20 24.15 67.48
N ARG A 6 -0.48 25.42 67.18
CA ARG A 6 -1.17 25.86 65.96
C ARG A 6 -0.14 26.07 64.85
N ASN A 7 -0.25 25.34 63.76
CA ASN A 7 0.45 25.61 62.51
C ASN A 7 -0.34 26.64 61.67
N ALA A 8 0.32 27.73 61.27
CA ALA A 8 -0.18 28.67 60.28
C ALA A 8 0.24 28.21 58.87
N VAL A 9 -0.73 27.91 58.01
CA VAL A 9 -0.49 27.55 56.61
C VAL A 9 -0.63 28.80 55.74
N LYS A 10 0.45 29.12 55.03
CA LYS A 10 0.59 30.18 54.04
C LYS A 10 -0.08 29.73 52.73
N ARG A 11 -1.16 30.40 52.30
CA ARG A 11 -1.84 30.14 51.02
C ARG A 11 -1.02 30.79 49.88
N SER A 12 -0.51 30.00 48.94
CA SER A 12 0.19 30.51 47.74
C SER A 12 -0.82 30.95 46.67
N ASN A 13 -0.46 32.00 45.94
CA ASN A 13 -1.32 32.73 44.99
C ASN A 13 -1.13 32.19 43.55
N GLU A 14 -1.17 30.86 43.38
CA GLU A 14 -0.89 30.19 42.09
C GLU A 14 -2.00 30.36 41.05
N GLY A 15 -3.27 30.38 41.48
CA GLY A 15 -4.41 30.52 40.58
C GLY A 15 -4.42 31.86 39.81
N ALA A 16 -3.98 32.94 40.43
CA ALA A 16 -3.94 34.26 39.79
C ALA A 16 -2.90 34.33 38.64
N ARG A 17 -1.80 33.58 38.76
CA ARG A 17 -0.75 33.51 37.74
C ARG A 17 -1.18 32.72 36.50
N ILE A 18 -1.89 31.61 36.70
CA ILE A 18 -2.38 30.78 35.59
C ILE A 18 -3.45 31.54 34.79
N ILE A 19 -4.35 32.24 35.48
CA ILE A 19 -5.39 33.05 34.83
C ILE A 19 -4.77 34.20 34.02
N ALA A 20 -3.77 34.90 34.56
CA ALA A 20 -3.09 35.99 33.83
C ALA A 20 -2.32 35.51 32.59
N THR A 21 -1.79 34.28 32.62
CA THR A 21 -1.04 33.73 31.47
C THR A 21 -1.99 33.27 30.36
N ALA A 22 -3.14 32.69 30.72
CA ALA A 22 -4.15 32.25 29.76
C ALA A 22 -4.83 33.43 29.05
N THR A 23 -5.17 34.52 29.77
CA THR A 23 -5.80 35.70 29.16
C THR A 23 -4.87 36.42 28.18
N MET A 24 -3.57 36.44 28.46
CA MET A 24 -2.57 37.07 27.60
C MET A 24 -2.31 36.24 26.33
N GLY A 25 -2.35 34.90 26.42
CA GLY A 25 -2.28 34.02 25.25
C GLY A 25 -3.48 34.15 24.31
N VAL A 26 -4.71 34.28 24.85
CA VAL A 26 -5.93 34.50 24.05
C VAL A 26 -5.90 35.87 23.37
N ALA A 27 -5.44 36.92 24.06
CA ALA A 27 -5.31 38.26 23.47
C ALA A 27 -4.30 38.26 22.31
N VAL A 28 -3.12 37.66 22.49
CA VAL A 28 -2.10 37.56 21.42
C VAL A 28 -2.61 36.73 20.24
N GLY A 29 -3.28 35.60 20.49
CA GLY A 29 -3.90 34.79 19.42
C GLY A 29 -4.99 35.54 18.65
N PHE A 30 -5.81 36.34 19.32
CA PHE A 30 -6.85 37.16 18.71
C PHE A 30 -6.27 38.29 17.85
N PHE A 31 -5.21 38.96 18.31
CA PHE A 31 -4.54 40.01 17.53
C PHE A 31 -3.84 39.44 16.28
N ILE A 32 -3.18 38.28 16.38
CA ILE A 32 -2.57 37.60 15.21
C ILE A 32 -3.66 37.16 14.20
N GLY A 33 -4.79 36.63 14.68
CA GLY A 33 -5.91 36.21 13.82
C GLY A 33 -6.60 37.36 13.08
N ILE A 34 -6.73 38.53 13.72
CA ILE A 34 -7.31 39.73 13.08
C ILE A 34 -6.34 40.40 12.10
N SER A 35 -5.03 40.34 12.37
CA SER A 35 -4.01 40.87 11.45
C SER A 35 -3.87 40.05 10.16
N LEU A 36 -4.22 38.76 10.17
CA LEU A 36 -4.20 37.91 8.97
C LEU A 36 -5.49 38.00 8.13
N SER A 37 -6.56 38.59 8.65
CA SER A 37 -7.86 38.65 7.97
C SER A 37 -8.13 39.98 7.24
N SER A 38 -7.26 40.99 7.41
CA SER A 38 -7.50 42.36 6.91
C SER A 38 -6.65 42.80 5.72
N LEU A 39 -5.77 41.93 5.19
CA LEU A 39 -5.07 42.17 3.94
C LEU A 39 -5.66 41.27 2.84
N HIS A 40 -6.32 41.93 1.88
CA HIS A 40 -6.86 41.42 0.62
C HIS A 40 -8.22 40.67 0.64
N LEU A 41 -9.30 41.44 0.86
CA LEU A 41 -10.60 41.19 0.24
C LEU A 41 -11.09 42.46 -0.47
N THR A 42 -10.37 42.89 -1.50
CA THR A 42 -10.87 43.86 -2.47
C THR A 42 -11.74 43.14 -3.51
N LYS A 43 -13.04 43.09 -3.21
CA LYS A 43 -14.15 43.35 -4.15
C LYS A 43 -13.88 42.96 -5.62
N ILE A 44 -14.15 41.71 -5.99
CA ILE A 44 -14.24 41.29 -7.39
C ILE A 44 -15.62 41.74 -7.92
N SER A 45 -15.65 42.89 -8.58
CA SER A 45 -16.76 43.25 -9.48
C SER A 45 -16.51 42.57 -10.82
N LEU A 46 -17.39 41.62 -11.13
CA LEU A 46 -17.43 40.86 -12.36
C LEU A 46 -17.85 41.77 -13.52
N LEU A 47 -16.94 42.02 -14.46
CA LEU A 47 -17.29 42.53 -15.79
C LEU A 47 -16.56 41.71 -16.86
N SER A 48 -17.39 41.14 -17.72
CA SER A 48 -17.13 40.36 -18.91
C SER A 48 -16.55 41.17 -20.07
N ASN A 49 -15.86 40.45 -20.95
CA ASN A 49 -15.33 40.83 -22.27
C ASN A 49 -14.06 41.69 -22.26
N VAL A 50 -12.97 41.13 -22.80
CA VAL A 50 -12.31 41.64 -24.02
C VAL A 50 -11.31 40.56 -24.48
N GLU A 51 -11.57 40.10 -25.69
CA GLU A 51 -10.74 39.31 -26.59
C GLU A 51 -9.50 40.13 -26.98
N ASN A 52 -8.28 39.58 -26.90
CA ASN A 52 -7.16 40.02 -27.75
C ASN A 52 -5.97 39.05 -27.69
N SER A 53 -5.55 38.66 -28.88
CA SER A 53 -4.32 37.96 -29.26
C SER A 53 -3.06 38.74 -28.89
N PHE A 54 -2.01 38.08 -28.42
CA PHE A 54 -0.67 38.69 -28.36
C PHE A 54 0.44 37.72 -28.81
N GLU A 55 1.24 38.18 -29.77
CA GLU A 55 2.43 37.55 -30.31
C GLU A 55 3.56 37.50 -29.27
N VAL A 56 4.24 36.36 -29.18
CA VAL A 56 5.38 36.15 -28.27
C VAL A 56 6.64 36.77 -28.88
N GLY A 57 7.08 37.89 -28.30
CA GLY A 57 8.39 38.49 -28.54
C GLY A 57 9.47 37.93 -27.60
N SER A 58 10.64 37.64 -28.17
CA SER A 58 11.82 37.04 -27.53
C SER A 58 12.51 37.95 -26.52
N SER A 59 13.21 37.31 -25.57
CA SER A 59 14.26 37.83 -24.68
C SER A 59 13.86 38.85 -23.59
N GLY A 60 13.59 38.31 -22.40
CA GLY A 60 13.59 39.04 -21.13
C GLY A 60 13.37 38.04 -20.00
N ASN A 61 14.14 38.13 -18.90
CA ASN A 61 13.83 37.39 -17.67
C ASN A 61 12.52 37.94 -17.12
N VAL A 62 11.41 37.38 -17.56
CA VAL A 62 10.08 37.71 -17.06
C VAL A 62 9.95 37.10 -15.67
N ASN A 63 9.82 37.96 -14.66
CA ASN A 63 9.58 37.51 -13.30
C ASN A 63 8.17 36.89 -13.22
N PRO A 64 8.02 35.56 -13.00
CA PRO A 64 6.73 34.88 -13.08
C PRO A 64 5.71 35.40 -12.06
N GLU A 65 6.18 35.92 -10.93
CA GLU A 65 5.35 36.53 -9.89
C GLU A 65 4.68 37.84 -10.35
N ALA A 66 5.28 38.56 -11.30
CA ALA A 66 4.67 39.75 -11.91
C ALA A 66 3.54 39.40 -12.89
N LEU A 67 3.38 38.12 -13.25
CA LEU A 67 2.31 37.61 -14.11
C LEU A 67 0.99 37.36 -13.35
N GLY A 68 0.93 37.60 -12.03
CA GLY A 68 -0.24 37.33 -11.18
C GLY A 68 -1.55 38.06 -11.55
N SER A 69 -1.53 38.92 -12.57
CA SER A 69 -2.70 39.59 -13.15
C SER A 69 -3.06 39.09 -14.56
N VAL A 70 -2.23 38.25 -15.17
CA VAL A 70 -2.53 37.64 -16.47
C VAL A 70 -3.28 36.35 -16.17
N SER A 71 -4.40 36.11 -16.83
CA SER A 71 -5.01 34.78 -16.91
C SER A 71 -3.91 33.80 -17.28
N LEU A 72 -3.36 33.08 -16.29
CA LEU A 72 -2.40 32.02 -16.55
C LEU A 72 -3.13 31.04 -17.45
N PHE A 73 -2.80 31.10 -18.74
CA PHE A 73 -3.24 30.09 -19.69
C PHE A 73 -2.89 28.77 -19.06
N LYS A 74 -3.86 27.85 -18.99
CA LYS A 74 -3.55 26.45 -18.63
C LYS A 74 -2.30 26.09 -19.42
N ILE A 75 -1.21 25.82 -18.72
CA ILE A 75 0.02 25.28 -19.28
C ILE A 75 -0.32 23.83 -19.56
N TYR A 76 -1.15 23.62 -20.58
CA TYR A 76 -1.59 22.30 -20.96
C TYR A 76 -0.43 21.64 -21.69
N VAL A 77 0.31 20.85 -20.94
CA VAL A 77 1.23 19.88 -21.51
C VAL A 77 0.57 18.51 -21.37
N PRO A 78 0.38 17.76 -22.46
CA PRO A 78 -0.27 16.45 -22.42
C PRO A 78 0.38 15.45 -21.44
N SER A 79 1.66 15.64 -21.09
CA SER A 79 2.39 14.83 -20.11
C SER A 79 2.11 15.20 -18.65
N ASN A 80 1.44 16.32 -18.38
CA ASN A 80 1.16 16.74 -17.01
C ASN A 80 0.05 15.84 -16.41
N PRO A 81 0.19 15.42 -15.14
CA PRO A 81 -0.91 14.78 -14.43
C PRO A 81 -2.16 15.66 -14.41
N ARG A 82 -3.34 15.02 -14.37
CA ARG A 82 -4.61 15.75 -14.22
C ARG A 82 -4.58 16.58 -12.95
N GLY A 83 -4.98 17.85 -13.05
CA GLY A 83 -4.91 18.82 -11.95
C GLY A 83 -3.60 19.58 -11.85
N ALA A 84 -2.58 19.25 -12.65
CA ALA A 84 -1.29 19.96 -12.71
C ALA A 84 -1.18 20.91 -13.93
N GLU A 85 -2.30 21.27 -14.57
CA GLU A 85 -2.31 22.07 -15.80
C GLU A 85 -1.89 23.54 -15.58
N LEU A 86 -1.71 23.98 -14.33
CA LEU A 86 -1.20 25.31 -14.00
C LEU A 86 0.30 25.29 -13.62
N LEU A 87 0.90 24.10 -13.51
CA LEU A 87 2.29 23.95 -13.08
C LEU A 87 3.23 23.92 -14.30
N PRO A 88 4.36 24.63 -14.25
CA PRO A 88 5.42 24.45 -15.24
C PRO A 88 5.90 22.99 -15.27
N PRO A 89 6.10 22.38 -16.44
CA PRO A 89 6.49 20.96 -16.52
C PRO A 89 7.76 20.61 -15.71
N GLY A 90 8.71 21.54 -15.60
CA GLY A 90 9.97 21.32 -14.90
C GLY A 90 9.87 21.17 -13.38
N ILE A 91 8.75 21.52 -12.75
CA ILE A 91 8.53 21.32 -11.29
C ILE A 91 7.61 20.12 -11.00
N ILE A 92 7.04 19.49 -12.02
CA ILE A 92 6.07 18.42 -11.84
C ILE A 92 6.80 17.12 -11.51
N VAL A 93 6.42 16.54 -10.37
CA VAL A 93 6.77 15.19 -9.97
C VAL A 93 5.48 14.37 -10.00
N SER A 94 5.34 13.50 -11.00
CA SER A 94 4.09 12.77 -11.28
C SER A 94 3.83 11.58 -10.36
N GLU A 95 4.88 11.10 -9.70
CA GLU A 95 4.87 9.90 -8.86
C GLU A 95 5.49 10.22 -7.49
N SER A 96 5.23 9.38 -6.51
CA SER A 96 5.84 9.44 -5.18
C SER A 96 6.69 8.19 -4.95
N ASP A 97 7.26 8.06 -3.75
CA ASP A 97 8.03 6.89 -3.34
C ASP A 97 7.91 6.67 -1.82
N LEU A 98 8.41 5.53 -1.37
CA LEU A 98 8.47 5.16 0.05
C LEU A 98 9.87 5.41 0.67
N TYR A 99 10.74 6.16 0.00
CA TYR A 99 12.09 6.38 0.51
C TYR A 99 12.09 7.36 1.69
N LEU A 100 12.66 6.93 2.81
CA LEU A 100 12.80 7.77 4.00
C LEU A 100 13.81 8.90 3.74
N ARG A 101 13.47 10.10 4.18
CA ARG A 101 14.26 11.33 4.00
C ARG A 101 14.55 11.96 5.36
N ARG A 102 15.71 12.60 5.51
CA ARG A 102 16.14 13.19 6.79
C ARG A 102 15.42 14.52 7.00
N LEU A 103 15.26 14.92 8.26
CA LEU A 103 14.62 16.20 8.62
C LEU A 103 15.54 17.43 8.42
N TRP A 104 16.81 17.22 8.12
CA TRP A 104 17.83 18.26 7.96
C TRP A 104 18.76 17.91 6.79
N GLY A 105 19.60 18.87 6.37
CA GLY A 105 20.71 18.63 5.43
C GLY A 105 20.37 18.88 3.98
N ASP A 106 21.22 18.38 3.10
CA ASP A 106 21.00 18.42 1.66
C ASP A 106 20.13 17.22 1.25
N PRO A 107 18.97 17.44 0.59
CA PRO A 107 18.11 16.35 0.10
C PRO A 107 18.81 15.38 -0.86
N SER A 108 19.86 15.81 -1.56
CA SER A 108 20.64 14.97 -2.47
C SER A 108 21.47 13.90 -1.76
N GLU A 109 21.72 14.08 -0.46
CA GLU A 109 22.48 13.16 0.39
C GLU A 109 21.59 12.17 1.16
N ASP A 110 20.25 12.29 1.08
CA ASP A 110 19.34 11.46 1.87
C ASP A 110 19.33 9.98 1.44
N LEU A 111 19.66 9.71 0.18
CA LEU A 111 19.55 8.39 -0.43
C LEU A 111 20.90 7.95 -1.03
N GLU A 112 21.81 7.46 -0.18
CA GLU A 112 23.07 6.85 -0.63
C GLU A 112 22.82 5.64 -1.53
N LYS A 113 21.79 4.85 -1.19
CA LYS A 113 21.32 3.70 -1.96
C LYS A 113 19.79 3.72 -2.03
N LYS A 114 19.25 3.45 -3.23
CA LYS A 114 17.81 3.31 -3.45
C LYS A 114 17.44 1.83 -3.50
N PRO A 115 16.64 1.32 -2.55
CA PRO A 115 16.09 -0.03 -2.65
C PRO A 115 15.34 -0.22 -3.97
N LYS A 116 15.53 -1.38 -4.59
CA LYS A 116 14.90 -1.72 -5.88
C LYS A 116 13.61 -2.51 -5.70
N TYR A 117 13.46 -3.18 -4.56
CA TYR A 117 12.37 -4.09 -4.28
C TYR A 117 11.66 -3.66 -2.99
N LEU A 118 10.39 -4.00 -2.87
CA LEU A 118 9.59 -3.74 -1.68
C LEU A 118 9.10 -5.07 -1.13
N VAL A 119 9.27 -5.30 0.17
CA VAL A 119 8.57 -6.38 0.87
C VAL A 119 7.66 -5.83 1.94
N THR A 120 6.43 -6.33 1.93
CA THR A 120 5.39 -5.95 2.88
C THR A 120 4.93 -7.17 3.66
N PHE A 121 4.75 -6.97 4.97
CA PHE A 121 4.18 -7.97 5.86
C PHE A 121 3.00 -7.36 6.61
N THR A 122 1.90 -8.10 6.75
CA THR A 122 0.78 -7.72 7.63
C THR A 122 0.92 -8.43 8.96
N VAL A 123 1.27 -7.68 10.00
CA VAL A 123 1.89 -8.19 11.21
C VAL A 123 1.13 -7.87 12.49
N GLY A 124 1.18 -8.81 13.41
CA GLY A 124 0.98 -8.61 14.84
C GLY A 124 2.26 -8.91 15.60
N TYR A 125 2.48 -8.22 16.72
CA TYR A 125 3.70 -8.32 17.53
C TYR A 125 3.94 -9.74 18.07
N ASP A 126 2.90 -10.55 18.22
CA ASP A 126 3.05 -11.94 18.67
C ASP A 126 3.80 -12.79 17.63
N GLN A 127 3.78 -12.41 16.34
CA GLN A 127 4.54 -13.04 15.26
C GLN A 127 5.93 -12.44 15.01
N ARG A 128 6.36 -11.49 15.85
CA ARG A 128 7.64 -10.75 15.66
C ARG A 128 8.86 -11.64 15.44
N HIS A 129 8.91 -12.84 16.05
CA HIS A 129 10.05 -13.74 15.90
C HIS A 129 10.09 -14.34 14.49
N ASN A 130 8.94 -14.67 13.92
CA ASN A 130 8.86 -15.15 12.55
C ASN A 130 9.18 -14.04 11.55
N ILE A 131 8.63 -12.83 11.77
CA ILE A 131 8.98 -11.66 10.93
C ILE A 131 10.45 -11.29 11.03
N ASN A 132 11.06 -11.36 12.22
CA ASN A 132 12.50 -11.16 12.36
C ASN A 132 13.30 -12.22 11.58
N ALA A 133 12.89 -13.49 11.62
CA ALA A 133 13.53 -14.53 10.80
C ALA A 133 13.39 -14.24 9.30
N ALA A 134 12.22 -13.75 8.86
CA ALA A 134 11.95 -13.32 7.49
C ALA A 134 12.83 -12.15 7.06
N VAL A 135 12.77 -11.02 7.78
CA VAL A 135 13.47 -9.78 7.41
C VAL A 135 14.98 -9.98 7.32
N ASN A 136 15.58 -10.82 8.17
CA ASN A 136 17.01 -11.11 8.12
C ASN A 136 17.47 -11.86 6.85
N LYS A 137 16.55 -12.34 6.00
CA LYS A 137 16.87 -12.90 4.68
C LYS A 137 16.98 -11.86 3.58
N PHE A 138 16.41 -10.67 3.76
CA PHE A 138 16.35 -9.63 2.74
C PHE A 138 17.59 -8.75 2.76
N SER A 139 18.14 -8.49 1.57
CA SER A 139 19.27 -7.59 1.37
C SER A 139 18.85 -6.12 1.49
N ASP A 140 19.82 -5.22 1.47
CA ASP A 140 19.61 -3.76 1.45
C ASP A 140 19.05 -3.24 0.11
N ASP A 141 18.87 -4.11 -0.90
CA ASP A 141 18.09 -3.82 -2.11
C ASP A 141 16.57 -3.84 -1.82
N PHE A 142 16.13 -4.28 -0.63
CA PHE A 142 14.72 -4.34 -0.22
C PHE A 142 14.36 -3.25 0.79
N ALA A 143 13.31 -2.49 0.48
CA ALA A 143 12.59 -1.70 1.47
C ALA A 143 11.63 -2.62 2.26
N ILE A 144 11.60 -2.45 3.58
CA ILE A 144 10.72 -3.21 4.47
C ILE A 144 9.55 -2.30 4.90
N LEU A 145 8.32 -2.77 4.69
CA LEU A 145 7.10 -2.10 5.12
C LEU A 145 6.22 -3.04 5.93
N LEU A 146 5.90 -2.66 7.15
CA LEU A 146 5.09 -3.44 8.09
C LEU A 146 3.71 -2.80 8.26
N PHE A 147 2.67 -3.60 8.05
CA PHE A 147 1.28 -3.25 8.28
C PHE A 147 0.79 -3.82 9.61
N HIS A 148 0.71 -3.00 10.65
CA HIS A 148 0.42 -3.41 12.02
C HIS A 148 -1.07 -3.45 12.29
N TYR A 149 -1.67 -4.64 12.31
CA TYR A 149 -3.10 -4.78 12.58
C TYR A 149 -3.43 -4.71 14.08
N ASP A 150 -2.43 -4.72 14.96
CA ASP A 150 -2.61 -4.76 16.43
C ASP A 150 -2.33 -3.42 17.12
N GLY A 151 -1.91 -2.40 16.37
CA GLY A 151 -1.58 -1.08 16.92
C GLY A 151 -0.18 -0.96 17.53
N ARG A 152 0.63 -2.02 17.54
CA ARG A 152 1.88 -2.11 18.32
C ARG A 152 3.10 -1.85 17.44
N THR A 153 3.55 -0.61 17.35
CA THR A 153 4.71 -0.23 16.55
C THR A 153 5.99 -0.08 17.38
N SER A 154 5.94 0.57 18.55
CA SER A 154 7.14 0.87 19.35
C SER A 154 7.85 -0.36 19.90
N GLU A 155 7.14 -1.46 20.15
CA GLU A 155 7.78 -2.67 20.66
C GLU A 155 8.70 -3.34 19.62
N TRP A 156 8.55 -3.01 18.34
CA TRP A 156 9.44 -3.48 17.28
C TRP A 156 10.81 -2.81 17.33
N ASP A 157 10.97 -1.69 18.04
CA ASP A 157 12.25 -0.97 18.22
C ASP A 157 13.35 -1.84 18.86
N GLN A 158 12.99 -2.99 19.42
CA GLN A 158 13.94 -4.01 19.90
C GLN A 158 14.83 -4.58 18.76
N TYR A 159 14.38 -4.47 17.50
CA TYR A 159 15.12 -4.91 16.33
C TYR A 159 15.72 -3.70 15.60
N GLU A 160 17.03 -3.69 15.41
CA GLU A 160 17.71 -2.55 14.75
C GLU A 160 17.23 -2.32 13.32
N TRP A 161 16.93 -3.39 12.56
CA TRP A 161 16.38 -3.27 11.21
C TRP A 161 15.00 -2.58 11.20
N SER A 162 14.23 -2.69 12.30
CA SER A 162 12.89 -2.11 12.38
C SER A 162 12.93 -0.58 12.39
N LYS A 163 14.00 0.03 12.92
CA LYS A 163 14.15 1.49 12.93
C LYS A 163 14.30 2.10 11.54
N ASN A 164 14.70 1.28 10.57
CA ASN A 164 14.82 1.66 9.16
C ASN A 164 13.64 1.15 8.31
N ALA A 165 12.71 0.39 8.91
CA ALA A 165 11.50 -0.08 8.25
C ALA A 165 10.41 1.00 8.31
N ILE A 166 9.44 0.88 7.40
CA ILE A 166 8.26 1.74 7.39
C ILE A 166 7.16 1.03 8.17
N HIS A 167 6.52 1.75 9.08
CA HIS A 167 5.44 1.21 9.91
C HIS A 167 4.15 1.95 9.60
N VAL A 168 3.10 1.21 9.22
CA VAL A 168 1.74 1.73 9.07
C VAL A 168 0.84 0.95 10.01
N SER A 169 0.07 1.64 10.86
CA SER A 169 -0.66 1.00 11.96
C SER A 169 -2.11 1.48 12.02
N VAL A 170 -3.02 0.54 11.82
CA VAL A 170 -4.47 0.69 11.91
C VAL A 170 -5.04 -0.61 12.49
N MET A 171 -5.73 -0.51 13.61
CA MET A 171 -6.23 -1.70 14.30
C MET A 171 -7.20 -2.51 13.44
N LYS A 172 -7.06 -3.83 13.52
CA LYS A 172 -7.96 -4.85 12.95
C LYS A 172 -8.20 -4.70 11.44
N GLN A 173 -7.19 -4.25 10.69
CA GLN A 173 -7.25 -4.19 9.22
C GLN A 173 -6.49 -5.36 8.59
N THR A 174 -7.01 -5.83 7.46
CA THR A 174 -6.46 -6.95 6.68
C THR A 174 -5.35 -6.49 5.73
N LYS A 175 -4.55 -7.45 5.26
CA LYS A 175 -3.49 -7.24 4.27
C LYS A 175 -3.94 -6.45 3.04
N TRP A 176 -5.06 -6.85 2.45
CA TRP A 176 -5.55 -6.21 1.23
C TRP A 176 -6.20 -4.85 1.47
N TRP A 177 -6.71 -4.58 2.68
CA TRP A 177 -7.12 -3.24 3.07
C TRP A 177 -5.95 -2.27 3.07
N TYR A 178 -4.81 -2.68 3.64
CA TYR A 178 -3.57 -1.91 3.64
C TYR A 178 -3.01 -1.74 2.24
N ALA A 179 -2.87 -2.84 1.49
CA ALA A 179 -2.35 -2.81 0.14
C ALA A 179 -3.14 -1.84 -0.76
N LYS A 180 -4.48 -1.83 -0.66
CA LYS A 180 -5.31 -0.90 -1.43
C LYS A 180 -5.03 0.58 -1.12
N ARG A 181 -4.64 0.91 0.12
CA ARG A 181 -4.52 2.30 0.59
C ARG A 181 -3.08 2.83 0.58
N PHE A 182 -2.10 1.97 0.81
CA PHE A 182 -0.71 2.38 1.01
C PHE A 182 0.24 1.90 -0.08
N LEU A 183 -0.21 0.99 -0.96
CA LEU A 183 0.57 0.53 -2.11
C LEU A 183 -0.03 1.04 -3.43
N HIS A 184 -0.42 2.32 -3.49
CA HIS A 184 -0.90 2.92 -4.73
C HIS A 184 0.17 2.79 -5.84
N PRO A 185 -0.19 2.48 -7.10
CA PRO A 185 0.80 2.22 -8.15
C PRO A 185 1.80 3.36 -8.36
N ASP A 186 1.32 4.61 -8.28
CA ASP A 186 2.19 5.79 -8.42
C ASP A 186 3.01 6.11 -7.16
N ILE A 187 2.84 5.37 -6.05
CA ILE A 187 3.71 5.44 -4.86
C ILE A 187 4.76 4.33 -4.90
N VAL A 188 4.37 3.13 -5.34
CA VAL A 188 5.29 1.98 -5.40
C VAL A 188 5.97 1.82 -6.76
N SER A 189 5.76 2.76 -7.68
CA SER A 189 6.42 2.82 -8.99
C SER A 189 7.93 3.00 -8.88
N ALA A 190 8.49 3.27 -7.71
CA ALA A 190 9.93 3.27 -7.50
C ALA A 190 10.52 1.85 -7.45
N PHE A 191 9.72 0.82 -7.14
CA PHE A 191 10.17 -0.56 -6.95
C PHE A 191 9.90 -1.42 -8.19
N GLU A 192 10.84 -2.31 -8.54
CA GLU A 192 10.71 -3.24 -9.67
C GLU A 192 9.76 -4.40 -9.34
N TYR A 193 9.85 -4.92 -8.11
CA TYR A 193 9.03 -6.02 -7.60
C TYR A 193 8.53 -5.74 -6.19
N ILE A 194 7.31 -6.19 -5.89
CA ILE A 194 6.56 -5.92 -4.67
C ILE A 194 6.07 -7.24 -4.08
N PHE A 195 6.56 -7.58 -2.90
CA PHE A 195 6.20 -8.78 -2.13
C PHE A 195 5.09 -8.40 -1.14
N ILE A 196 3.99 -9.16 -1.14
CA ILE A 196 2.83 -8.89 -0.26
C ILE A 196 2.51 -10.14 0.56
N TRP A 197 3.26 -10.34 1.64
CA TRP A 197 3.33 -11.62 2.33
C TRP A 197 2.53 -11.64 3.64
N ASP A 198 1.99 -12.81 3.95
CA ASP A 198 1.46 -13.12 5.27
C ASP A 198 2.60 -13.33 6.28
N GLU A 199 2.27 -13.21 7.57
CA GLU A 199 3.24 -13.23 8.66
C GLU A 199 3.61 -14.63 9.17
N ASP A 200 2.92 -15.67 8.73
CA ASP A 200 3.04 -17.06 9.21
C ASP A 200 3.84 -17.96 8.24
N LEU A 201 4.81 -17.37 7.55
CA LEU A 201 5.68 -18.02 6.57
C LEU A 201 7.07 -18.31 7.14
N GLY A 202 7.47 -19.57 7.13
CA GLY A 202 8.86 -20.01 7.37
C GLY A 202 9.71 -19.85 6.11
N VAL A 203 10.87 -19.21 6.26
CA VAL A 203 11.74 -18.77 5.14
C VAL A 203 13.14 -19.42 5.18
N GLU A 204 13.28 -20.54 5.88
CA GLU A 204 14.57 -21.20 6.12
C GLU A 204 15.31 -21.46 4.80
N HIS A 205 14.56 -21.85 3.77
CA HIS A 205 15.04 -22.25 2.45
C HIS A 205 14.83 -21.20 1.36
N PHE A 206 14.44 -19.99 1.75
CA PHE A 206 14.18 -18.90 0.83
C PHE A 206 15.35 -17.91 0.81
N ASN A 207 15.79 -17.54 -0.40
CA ASN A 207 16.69 -16.42 -0.66
C ASN A 207 15.99 -15.42 -1.61
N PRO A 208 15.71 -14.20 -1.17
CA PRO A 208 14.97 -13.22 -1.97
C PRO A 208 15.73 -12.72 -3.20
N ASP A 209 17.06 -12.55 -3.10
CA ASP A 209 17.87 -12.10 -4.23
C ASP A 209 17.88 -13.17 -5.34
N GLU A 210 18.02 -14.45 -4.95
CA GLU A 210 17.98 -15.56 -5.91
C GLU A 210 16.58 -15.75 -6.49
N PHE A 211 15.53 -15.59 -5.68
CA PHE A 211 14.15 -15.59 -6.18
C PHE A 211 13.95 -14.51 -7.25
N ILE A 212 14.42 -13.28 -7.02
CA ILE A 212 14.36 -12.20 -8.01
C ILE A 212 15.12 -12.58 -9.30
N ASN A 213 16.31 -13.18 -9.19
CA ASN A 213 17.06 -13.63 -10.36
C ASN A 213 16.27 -14.64 -11.19
N ILE A 214 15.61 -15.59 -10.53
CA ILE A 214 14.83 -16.65 -11.20
C ILE A 214 13.58 -16.07 -11.86
N ILE A 215 12.79 -15.23 -11.18
CA ILE A 215 11.58 -14.66 -11.79
C ILE A 215 11.93 -13.76 -12.98
N LYS A 216 13.04 -13.01 -12.92
CA LYS A 216 13.55 -12.23 -14.06
C LYS A 216 14.00 -13.13 -15.21
N LYS A 217 14.75 -14.20 -14.91
CA LYS A 217 15.22 -15.19 -15.89
C LYS A 217 14.07 -15.84 -16.66
N HIS A 218 12.95 -16.14 -15.99
CA HIS A 218 11.78 -16.79 -16.58
C HIS A 218 10.70 -15.80 -17.05
N GLY A 219 10.90 -14.49 -16.89
CA GLY A 219 9.93 -13.48 -17.32
C GLY A 219 8.60 -13.54 -16.55
N LEU A 220 8.63 -13.96 -15.27
CA LEU A 220 7.46 -14.02 -14.42
C LEU A 220 7.12 -12.61 -13.90
N GLU A 221 5.88 -12.19 -14.14
CA GLU A 221 5.32 -10.89 -13.73
C GLU A 221 4.53 -11.01 -12.43
N ILE A 222 3.95 -12.18 -12.17
CA ILE A 222 3.32 -12.53 -10.89
C ILE A 222 3.87 -13.88 -10.48
N SER A 223 4.34 -13.99 -9.24
CA SER A 223 4.99 -15.22 -8.80
C SER A 223 4.80 -15.46 -7.32
N GLN A 224 5.13 -16.65 -6.87
CA GLN A 224 5.33 -16.94 -5.45
C GLN A 224 6.43 -18.00 -5.28
N PRO A 225 7.04 -18.10 -4.10
CA PRO A 225 7.86 -19.25 -3.73
C PRO A 225 7.03 -20.54 -3.72
N GLY A 226 7.67 -21.69 -3.97
CA GLY A 226 7.03 -23.00 -3.77
C GLY A 226 6.64 -23.22 -2.32
N LEU A 227 5.50 -23.89 -2.08
CA LEU A 227 5.08 -24.28 -0.74
C LEU A 227 5.52 -25.71 -0.42
N GLU A 228 6.21 -25.87 0.70
CA GLU A 228 6.57 -27.19 1.21
C GLU A 228 5.29 -27.99 1.57
N PRO A 229 5.08 -29.21 1.02
CA PRO A 229 3.81 -29.94 1.14
C PRO A 229 3.54 -30.58 2.52
N ASN A 230 4.37 -30.31 3.53
CA ASN A 230 4.38 -31.06 4.80
C ASN A 230 3.08 -30.94 5.62
N ASN A 231 2.30 -29.87 5.44
CA ASN A 231 1.11 -29.59 6.25
C ASN A 231 -0.22 -29.66 5.45
N GLY A 232 -0.20 -30.25 4.26
CA GLY A 232 -1.34 -30.24 3.34
C GLY A 232 -1.48 -28.90 2.63
N LEU A 233 -1.96 -28.94 1.38
CA LEU A 233 -2.09 -27.77 0.52
C LEU A 233 -3.51 -27.72 -0.07
N THR A 234 -4.04 -26.51 -0.23
CA THR A 234 -5.34 -26.32 -0.86
C THR A 234 -5.25 -26.57 -2.37
N TRP A 235 -4.21 -26.01 -3.00
CA TRP A 235 -3.97 -25.97 -4.43
C TRP A 235 -2.69 -26.75 -4.79
N GLU A 236 -2.77 -27.69 -5.73
CA GLU A 236 -1.57 -28.37 -6.24
C GLU A 236 -0.66 -27.40 -7.01
N MET A 237 -1.21 -26.28 -7.51
CA MET A 237 -0.42 -25.27 -8.21
C MET A 237 0.60 -24.56 -7.32
N THR A 238 0.37 -24.48 -6.01
CA THR A 238 1.30 -23.81 -5.08
C THR A 238 2.37 -24.73 -4.53
N LYS A 239 2.22 -26.04 -4.75
CA LYS A 239 3.08 -27.08 -4.23
C LYS A 239 4.46 -27.03 -4.87
N ARG A 240 5.48 -26.96 -4.02
CA ARG A 240 6.87 -27.08 -4.44
C ARG A 240 7.11 -28.43 -5.14
N ARG A 241 7.81 -28.37 -6.28
CA ARG A 241 8.31 -29.54 -7.02
C ARG A 241 9.81 -29.71 -6.78
N GLY A 242 10.27 -30.96 -6.69
CA GLY A 242 11.68 -31.28 -6.44
C GLY A 242 12.54 -31.34 -7.71
N ASP A 243 11.92 -31.34 -8.87
CA ASP A 243 12.50 -31.65 -10.18
C ASP A 243 12.51 -30.46 -11.16
N SER A 244 11.98 -29.30 -10.75
CA SER A 244 11.96 -28.07 -11.55
C SER A 244 12.53 -26.87 -10.80
N GLU A 245 12.99 -25.85 -11.54
CA GLU A 245 13.37 -24.54 -10.98
C GLU A 245 12.14 -23.66 -10.77
N VAL A 246 11.20 -23.72 -11.72
CA VAL A 246 9.88 -23.05 -11.72
C VAL A 246 8.83 -23.95 -12.38
N HIS A 247 7.56 -23.72 -12.06
CA HIS A 247 6.44 -24.26 -12.83
C HIS A 247 5.29 -23.25 -12.95
N MET A 248 4.54 -23.33 -14.05
CA MET A 248 3.42 -22.41 -14.37
C MET A 248 2.10 -23.15 -14.62
N VAL A 249 2.17 -24.48 -14.67
CA VAL A 249 1.04 -25.38 -14.92
C VAL A 249 1.11 -26.55 -13.96
N THR A 250 -0.05 -27.06 -13.54
CA THR A 250 -0.19 -28.22 -12.66
C THR A 250 -1.36 -29.11 -13.09
N GLU A 251 -1.33 -30.36 -12.62
CA GLU A 251 -2.51 -31.22 -12.63
C GLU A 251 -3.22 -31.07 -11.27
N GLU A 252 -4.42 -30.50 -11.30
CA GLU A 252 -5.27 -30.37 -10.11
C GLU A 252 -6.18 -31.57 -9.91
N LYS A 253 -6.88 -31.57 -8.77
CA LYS A 253 -7.91 -32.58 -8.45
C LYS A 253 -8.94 -32.68 -9.59
N PRO A 254 -9.46 -33.89 -9.90
CA PRO A 254 -10.43 -34.08 -10.97
C PRO A 254 -11.62 -33.12 -10.89
N GLY A 255 -11.89 -32.39 -11.99
CA GLY A 255 -12.99 -31.43 -12.10
C GLY A 255 -12.71 -30.02 -11.56
N TRP A 256 -11.50 -29.74 -11.07
CA TRP A 256 -11.15 -28.41 -10.54
C TRP A 256 -10.70 -27.43 -11.63
N CYS A 257 -10.28 -27.94 -12.78
CA CYS A 257 -9.87 -27.11 -13.92
C CYS A 257 -10.85 -27.26 -15.07
N SER A 258 -11.48 -26.15 -15.45
CA SER A 258 -12.29 -26.05 -16.64
C SER A 258 -11.44 -25.95 -17.92
N ASP A 259 -10.25 -25.38 -17.80
CA ASP A 259 -9.26 -25.20 -18.86
C ASP A 259 -7.85 -25.30 -18.23
N PRO A 260 -6.90 -26.02 -18.84
CA PRO A 260 -5.56 -26.20 -18.28
C PRO A 260 -4.72 -24.92 -18.21
N HIS A 261 -5.05 -23.89 -18.99
CA HIS A 261 -4.38 -22.58 -18.99
C HIS A 261 -5.05 -21.57 -18.04
N LEU A 262 -6.09 -21.98 -17.32
CA LEU A 262 -6.81 -21.14 -16.37
C LEU A 262 -6.59 -21.59 -14.93
N PRO A 263 -6.79 -20.67 -13.96
CA PRO A 263 -6.79 -21.02 -12.55
C PRO A 263 -7.81 -22.11 -12.22
N PRO A 264 -7.51 -23.02 -11.29
CA PRO A 264 -6.26 -23.07 -10.52
C PRO A 264 -5.10 -23.83 -11.21
N CYS A 265 -5.31 -24.47 -12.37
CA CYS A 265 -4.27 -25.30 -13.02
C CYS A 265 -3.09 -24.52 -13.59
N ALA A 266 -3.30 -23.27 -13.98
CA ALA A 266 -2.27 -22.38 -14.46
C ALA A 266 -2.67 -20.93 -14.17
N ALA A 267 -1.77 -19.99 -14.45
CA ALA A 267 -2.05 -18.57 -14.28
C ALA A 267 -2.50 -18.20 -12.84
N PHE A 268 -2.02 -18.95 -11.84
CA PHE A 268 -2.48 -18.89 -10.46
C PHE A 268 -1.29 -18.90 -9.49
N VAL A 269 -1.35 -18.00 -8.52
CA VAL A 269 -0.56 -18.03 -7.28
C VAL A 269 -1.50 -17.65 -6.15
N GLU A 270 -1.26 -18.18 -4.96
CA GLU A 270 -2.11 -17.92 -3.81
C GLU A 270 -1.81 -16.53 -3.23
N ILE A 271 -2.85 -15.87 -2.73
CA ILE A 271 -2.75 -14.54 -2.15
C ILE A 271 -1.87 -14.48 -0.89
N MET A 272 -1.39 -15.59 -0.35
CA MET A 272 -0.59 -15.66 0.88
C MET A 272 0.82 -15.08 0.71
N ALA A 273 1.54 -15.49 -0.34
CA ALA A 273 2.93 -15.08 -0.57
C ALA A 273 3.20 -14.55 -2.01
N PRO A 274 2.31 -13.74 -2.61
CA PRO A 274 2.50 -13.26 -3.96
C PRO A 274 3.62 -12.21 -4.05
N VAL A 275 4.25 -12.19 -5.22
CA VAL A 275 5.22 -11.20 -5.66
C VAL A 275 4.79 -10.68 -7.02
N PHE A 276 4.65 -9.37 -7.14
CA PHE A 276 4.20 -8.70 -8.36
C PHE A 276 5.33 -7.86 -8.93
N SER A 277 5.48 -7.86 -10.25
CA SER A 277 6.18 -6.79 -10.93
C SER A 277 5.41 -5.48 -10.78
N ARG A 278 6.10 -4.35 -10.97
CA ARG A 278 5.50 -3.02 -10.98
C ARG A 278 4.29 -2.92 -11.92
N GLU A 279 4.43 -3.47 -13.13
CA GLU A 279 3.39 -3.40 -14.16
C GLU A 279 2.17 -4.26 -13.79
N ALA A 280 2.40 -5.49 -13.34
CA ALA A 280 1.32 -6.35 -12.88
C ALA A 280 0.59 -5.74 -11.67
N TRP A 281 1.34 -5.19 -10.71
CA TRP A 281 0.76 -4.54 -9.53
C TRP A 281 -0.12 -3.35 -9.89
N ARG A 282 0.27 -2.53 -10.88
CA ARG A 282 -0.55 -1.41 -11.36
C ARG A 282 -1.94 -1.86 -11.76
N CYS A 283 -2.07 -2.99 -12.44
CA CYS A 283 -3.37 -3.58 -12.77
C CYS A 283 -4.06 -4.19 -11.54
N VAL A 284 -3.36 -5.03 -10.76
CA VAL A 284 -3.94 -5.73 -9.60
C VAL A 284 -4.49 -4.75 -8.57
N TRP A 285 -3.81 -3.63 -8.33
CA TRP A 285 -4.28 -2.60 -7.42
C TRP A 285 -5.66 -2.04 -7.79
N HIS A 286 -5.95 -1.88 -9.08
CA HIS A 286 -7.26 -1.40 -9.55
C HIS A 286 -8.35 -2.46 -9.43
N MET A 287 -7.98 -3.74 -9.43
CA MET A 287 -8.89 -4.86 -9.23
C MET A 287 -9.32 -5.00 -7.75
N ILE A 288 -8.45 -4.64 -6.80
CA ILE A 288 -8.80 -4.65 -5.37
C ILE A 288 -9.89 -3.62 -5.07
N GLN A 289 -10.98 -4.07 -4.44
CA GLN A 289 -12.14 -3.27 -4.08
C GLN A 289 -11.93 -2.56 -2.73
N ASN A 290 -12.54 -1.38 -2.54
CA ASN A 290 -12.35 -0.60 -1.32
C ASN A 290 -13.04 -1.20 -0.08
N ASP A 291 -14.14 -1.92 -0.30
CA ASP A 291 -15.04 -2.49 0.70
C ASP A 291 -14.86 -4.00 0.93
N LEU A 292 -14.18 -4.70 0.01
CA LEU A 292 -13.82 -6.12 0.15
C LEU A 292 -12.37 -6.22 0.60
N VAL A 293 -12.16 -6.57 1.87
CA VAL A 293 -10.90 -6.35 2.57
C VAL A 293 -10.08 -7.63 2.72
N HIS A 294 -10.68 -8.82 2.62
CA HIS A 294 -9.95 -10.09 2.84
C HIS A 294 -9.22 -10.61 1.60
N GLY A 295 -9.62 -10.18 0.40
CA GLY A 295 -8.98 -10.53 -0.88
C GLY A 295 -9.20 -11.98 -1.36
N TRP A 296 -10.04 -12.78 -0.70
CA TRP A 296 -10.38 -14.13 -1.18
C TRP A 296 -10.99 -14.09 -2.58
N GLY A 297 -10.46 -14.90 -3.49
CA GLY A 297 -10.86 -14.94 -4.89
C GLY A 297 -10.04 -14.03 -5.82
N LEU A 298 -9.22 -13.13 -5.27
CA LEU A 298 -8.34 -12.28 -6.05
C LEU A 298 -7.32 -13.12 -6.85
N ASP A 299 -6.78 -14.17 -6.23
CA ASP A 299 -5.91 -15.21 -6.77
C ASP A 299 -6.41 -15.79 -8.11
N PHE A 300 -7.72 -16.04 -8.23
CA PHE A 300 -8.35 -16.51 -9.47
C PHE A 300 -8.43 -15.46 -10.58
N SER A 301 -8.28 -14.18 -10.23
CA SER A 301 -8.44 -13.05 -11.13
C SER A 301 -7.12 -12.37 -11.50
N LEU A 302 -6.02 -12.71 -10.83
CA LEU A 302 -4.66 -12.20 -11.13
C LEU A 302 -4.27 -12.37 -12.60
N ARG A 303 -4.71 -13.46 -13.24
CA ARG A 303 -4.51 -13.72 -14.67
C ARG A 303 -4.94 -12.58 -15.60
N ARG A 304 -5.87 -11.72 -15.18
CA ARG A 304 -6.37 -10.60 -15.99
C ARG A 304 -5.36 -9.46 -16.12
N CYS A 305 -4.29 -9.49 -15.33
CA CYS A 305 -3.30 -8.42 -15.27
C CYS A 305 -2.00 -8.71 -16.01
N VAL A 306 -1.91 -9.85 -16.70
CA VAL A 306 -0.70 -10.29 -17.41
C VAL A 306 -1.08 -11.09 -18.65
N GLU A 307 -0.36 -10.89 -19.76
CA GLU A 307 -0.59 -11.60 -21.02
C GLU A 307 0.74 -12.13 -21.63
N PRO A 308 0.82 -13.42 -22.03
CA PRO A 308 -0.11 -14.50 -21.70
C PRO A 308 0.05 -14.96 -20.25
N ALA A 309 -1.06 -15.04 -19.51
CA ALA A 309 -1.03 -15.27 -18.07
C ALA A 309 -0.41 -16.61 -17.66
N HIS A 310 -0.66 -17.68 -18.40
CA HIS A 310 -0.19 -19.04 -18.09
C HIS A 310 1.32 -19.24 -18.34
N GLU A 311 2.00 -18.27 -18.95
CA GLU A 311 3.46 -18.29 -19.17
C GLU A 311 4.21 -17.29 -18.28
N LYS A 312 3.48 -16.37 -17.63
CA LYS A 312 4.06 -15.27 -16.86
C LYS A 312 3.64 -15.24 -15.40
N ILE A 313 2.76 -16.17 -15.00
CA ILE A 313 2.39 -16.40 -13.61
C ILE A 313 2.86 -17.80 -13.23
N GLY A 314 3.69 -17.90 -12.19
CA GLY A 314 4.29 -19.17 -11.83
C GLY A 314 4.87 -19.25 -10.42
N VAL A 315 5.20 -20.48 -10.04
CA VAL A 315 5.77 -20.82 -8.74
C VAL A 315 7.25 -21.14 -8.91
N VAL A 316 8.08 -20.56 -8.05
CA VAL A 316 9.52 -20.80 -8.03
C VAL A 316 9.82 -21.96 -7.08
N ASP A 317 10.10 -23.13 -7.62
CA ASP A 317 10.29 -24.37 -6.85
C ASP A 317 11.63 -24.46 -6.11
N SER A 318 12.65 -23.86 -6.73
CA SER A 318 14.01 -23.83 -6.17
C SER A 318 14.16 -22.88 -4.98
N GLN A 319 13.19 -22.00 -4.76
CA GLN A 319 13.10 -21.09 -3.62
C GLN A 319 11.75 -21.29 -2.94
N TRP A 320 11.74 -21.90 -1.75
CA TRP A 320 10.48 -22.34 -1.14
C TRP A 320 10.34 -21.87 0.30
N ILE A 321 9.09 -21.85 0.74
CA ILE A 321 8.66 -21.42 2.07
C ILE A 321 7.77 -22.49 2.70
N VAL A 322 7.59 -22.39 4.02
CA VAL A 322 6.75 -23.30 4.82
C VAL A 322 5.57 -22.51 5.38
N HIS A 323 4.34 -22.95 5.13
CA HIS A 323 3.17 -22.39 5.79
C HIS A 323 3.06 -22.94 7.22
N GLN A 324 3.28 -22.08 8.22
CA GLN A 324 3.30 -22.47 9.63
C GLN A 324 1.91 -22.47 10.27
N VAL A 325 0.89 -21.91 9.60
CA VAL A 325 -0.51 -21.86 10.04
C VAL A 325 -0.65 -21.25 11.43
N ILE A 326 0.13 -20.19 11.71
CA ILE A 326 0.11 -19.57 13.03
C ILE A 326 -1.15 -18.69 13.12
N PRO A 327 -1.99 -18.85 14.16
CA PRO A 327 -3.20 -18.04 14.32
C PRO A 327 -2.87 -16.55 14.34
N SER A 328 -3.47 -15.82 13.39
CA SER A 328 -3.20 -14.41 13.11
C SER A 328 -4.49 -13.57 13.25
N LEU A 329 -4.72 -12.66 12.30
CA LEU A 329 -5.88 -11.78 12.21
C LEU A 329 -7.24 -12.49 12.34
N GLY A 330 -7.33 -13.80 12.03
CA GLY A 330 -8.54 -14.60 12.25
C GLY A 330 -9.07 -14.56 13.70
N LEU A 331 -8.18 -14.39 14.68
CA LEU A 331 -8.56 -14.26 16.10
C LEU A 331 -9.00 -12.84 16.49
N GLN A 332 -8.82 -11.85 15.61
CA GLN A 332 -9.18 -10.45 15.86
C GLN A 332 -10.65 -10.12 15.57
N GLY A 333 -11.43 -11.13 15.11
CA GLY A 333 -12.87 -11.03 14.92
C GLY A 333 -13.63 -10.86 16.25
N GLU A 334 -14.92 -10.60 16.13
CA GLU A 334 -15.85 -10.64 17.26
C GLU A 334 -16.68 -11.93 17.15
N ALA A 335 -16.86 -12.62 18.27
CA ALA A 335 -17.78 -13.73 18.35
C ALA A 335 -19.21 -13.23 18.09
N ASP A 336 -19.96 -13.92 17.23
CA ASP A 336 -21.36 -13.59 16.96
C ASP A 336 -22.22 -14.85 17.01
N ASN A 337 -23.38 -14.78 17.66
CA ASN A 337 -24.39 -15.85 17.72
C ASN A 337 -23.84 -17.24 18.10
N GLY A 338 -22.88 -17.30 19.02
CA GLY A 338 -22.26 -18.56 19.48
C GLY A 338 -21.15 -19.11 18.57
N GLN A 339 -20.73 -18.36 17.55
CA GLN A 339 -19.55 -18.67 16.73
C GLN A 339 -18.29 -18.10 17.37
N GLU A 340 -17.19 -18.83 17.24
CA GLU A 340 -15.87 -18.34 17.64
C GLU A 340 -15.41 -17.19 16.72
N PRO A 341 -14.55 -16.27 17.17
CA PRO A 341 -14.09 -15.13 16.36
C PRO A 341 -13.58 -15.49 14.95
N TRP A 342 -12.87 -16.61 14.84
CA TRP A 342 -12.32 -17.08 13.56
C TRP A 342 -13.41 -17.57 12.58
N ASP A 343 -14.52 -18.13 13.09
CA ASP A 343 -15.66 -18.55 12.27
C ASP A 343 -16.37 -17.34 11.67
N ALA A 344 -16.52 -16.26 12.44
CA ALA A 344 -17.11 -15.02 11.97
C ALA A 344 -16.25 -14.37 10.86
N VAL A 345 -14.92 -14.32 11.06
CA VAL A 345 -13.98 -13.83 10.03
C VAL A 345 -14.06 -14.68 8.77
N ARG A 346 -14.07 -16.02 8.91
CA ARG A 346 -14.17 -16.93 7.75
C ARG A 346 -15.49 -16.79 7.01
N THR A 347 -16.58 -16.57 7.73
CA THR A 347 -17.90 -16.28 7.14
C THR A 347 -17.84 -15.00 6.32
N ARG A 348 -17.22 -13.94 6.85
CA ARG A 348 -17.02 -12.70 6.09
C ARG A 348 -16.13 -12.90 4.86
N CYS A 349 -15.06 -13.67 4.95
CA CYS A 349 -14.21 -14.01 3.80
C CYS A 349 -15.01 -14.65 2.67
N ARG A 350 -15.89 -15.62 2.99
CA ARG A 350 -16.76 -16.27 2.00
C ARG A 350 -17.76 -15.30 1.36
N ASN A 351 -18.36 -14.42 2.17
CA ASN A 351 -19.31 -13.43 1.68
C ASN A 351 -18.63 -12.42 0.74
N GLU A 352 -17.45 -11.92 1.12
CA GLU A 352 -16.68 -11.00 0.28
C GLU A 352 -16.20 -11.67 -1.02
N TRP A 353 -15.83 -12.95 -0.97
CA TRP A 353 -15.47 -13.70 -2.17
C TRP A 353 -16.66 -13.84 -3.13
N ALA A 354 -17.84 -14.21 -2.62
CA ALA A 354 -19.05 -14.31 -3.43
C ALA A 354 -19.42 -12.97 -4.08
N GLU A 355 -19.32 -11.88 -3.32
CA GLU A 355 -19.55 -10.51 -3.82
C GLU A 355 -18.52 -10.12 -4.89
N PHE A 356 -17.24 -10.42 -4.68
CA PHE A 356 -16.19 -10.16 -5.68
C PHE A 356 -16.47 -10.92 -6.98
N GLN A 357 -16.83 -12.20 -6.89
CA GLN A 357 -17.19 -13.00 -8.05
C GLN A 357 -18.42 -12.44 -8.79
N ALA A 358 -19.45 -12.01 -8.06
CA ALA A 358 -20.63 -11.38 -8.66
C ALA A 358 -20.25 -10.10 -9.43
N ARG A 359 -19.47 -9.20 -8.81
CA ARG A 359 -19.00 -7.96 -9.46
C ARG A 359 -18.18 -8.22 -10.72
N MET A 360 -17.27 -9.19 -10.67
CA MET A 360 -16.46 -9.56 -11.83
C MET A 360 -17.34 -10.10 -12.97
N ASN A 361 -18.29 -10.98 -12.67
CA ASN A 361 -19.19 -11.55 -13.67
C ASN A 361 -20.11 -10.50 -14.30
N ASP A 362 -20.65 -9.59 -13.49
CA ASP A 362 -21.52 -8.50 -13.97
C ASP A 362 -20.75 -7.50 -14.84
N ALA A 363 -19.50 -7.20 -14.46
CA ALA A 363 -18.61 -6.35 -15.26
C ALA A 363 -18.25 -7.01 -16.61
N ASP A 364 -17.87 -8.30 -16.59
CA ASP A 364 -17.55 -9.06 -17.81
C ASP A 364 -18.76 -9.12 -18.75
N LYS A 365 -19.96 -9.38 -18.22
CA LYS A 365 -21.20 -9.37 -18.99
C LYS A 365 -21.49 -8.02 -19.61
N SER A 366 -21.41 -6.95 -18.82
CA SER A 366 -21.63 -5.57 -19.29
C SER A 366 -20.65 -5.18 -20.39
N TYR A 367 -19.39 -5.58 -20.27
CA TYR A 367 -18.36 -5.34 -21.28
C TYR A 367 -18.66 -6.07 -22.60
N ILE A 368 -19.03 -7.35 -22.54
CA ILE A 368 -19.37 -8.15 -23.73
C ILE A 368 -20.62 -7.60 -24.43
N GLU A 369 -21.65 -7.21 -23.67
CA GLU A 369 -22.85 -6.57 -24.21
C GLU A 369 -22.50 -5.24 -24.92
N GLY A 370 -21.63 -4.42 -24.32
CA GLY A 370 -21.13 -3.19 -24.92
C GLY A 370 -20.41 -3.44 -26.26
N LEU A 371 -19.53 -4.44 -26.33
CA LEU A 371 -18.85 -4.83 -27.57
C LEU A 371 -19.83 -5.29 -28.66
N ASN A 372 -20.84 -6.07 -28.29
CA ASN A 372 -21.85 -6.55 -29.23
C ASN A 372 -22.72 -5.41 -29.78
N ASN A 373 -23.00 -4.40 -28.96
CA ASN A 373 -23.74 -3.22 -29.39
C ASN A 373 -22.87 -2.34 -30.32
N TYR A 374 -21.59 -2.15 -30.01
CA TYR A 374 -20.65 -1.42 -30.87
C TYR A 374 -20.47 -2.09 -32.25
N ARG A 375 -20.51 -3.41 -32.33
CA ARG A 375 -20.42 -4.14 -33.61
C ARG A 375 -21.69 -4.09 -34.46
N LYS A 376 -22.83 -3.68 -33.88
CA LYS A 376 -24.15 -3.64 -34.55
C LYS A 376 -24.55 -2.24 -35.01
N GLY A 377 -23.94 -1.18 -34.46
CA GLY A 377 -24.12 0.21 -34.89
C GLY A 377 -22.98 0.63 -35.80
#